data_AF-A0A060CBQ5-F1
#
_entry.id   AF-A0A060CBQ5-F1
#
_cell.length_a   1.000
_cell.length_b   1.000
_cell.length_c   1.000
_cell.angle_alpha   90.00
_cell.angle_beta   90.00
_cell.angle_gamma   90.00
#
_symmetry.space_group_name_H-M   'P 1'
#
loop_
_entity.id
_entity.type
_entity.pdbx_description
1 polymer ?
#
loop_
_entity_poly.entity_id
_entity_poly.type
_entity_poly.pdbx_seq_one_letter_code
_entity_poly.pdbx_strand_id
1 'polypeptide(L)'
;CVIAGVVIAILRRGDWRIGAVLIGFIGGWLPWAQYLNRTTFTFYCIVILPWIILAICYVADAIRSRASTLAWRLTFISTLAVIALVSAFFYPIWTAMPVPYDFWLSHMWFDSWI
;
A
#
# COMPACT_ATOMS: atom_id res chain seq x y z
N CYS A 1 -10.13 -17.00 -4.36
CA CYS A 1 -9.67 -17.63 -3.09
C CYS A 1 -9.47 -16.62 -1.95
N VAL A 2 -8.73 -15.52 -2.15
CA VAL A 2 -8.47 -14.51 -1.08
C VAL A 2 -9.73 -13.76 -0.63
N ILE A 3 -10.55 -13.27 -1.55
CA ILE A 3 -11.80 -12.55 -1.23
C ILE A 3 -12.75 -13.42 -0.40
N ALA A 4 -12.92 -14.70 -0.77
CA ALA A 4 -13.73 -15.65 0.00
C ALA A 4 -13.17 -15.88 1.41
N GLY A 5 -11.84 -15.97 1.56
CA GLY A 5 -11.19 -16.11 2.86
C GLY A 5 -11.40 -14.89 3.77
N VAL A 6 -11.36 -13.69 3.19
CA VAL A 6 -11.62 -12.43 3.93
C VAL A 6 -13.10 -12.32 4.31
N VAL A 7 -14.03 -12.64 3.40
CA VAL A 7 -15.47 -12.65 3.68
C VAL A 7 -15.82 -13.67 4.78
N ILE A 8 -15.25 -14.88 4.74
CA ILE A 8 -15.44 -15.90 5.78
C ILE A 8 -14.85 -15.43 7.12
N ALA A 9 -13.69 -14.76 7.12
CA ALA A 9 -13.08 -14.23 8.33
C ALA A 9 -13.92 -13.10 8.95
N ILE A 10 -14.51 -12.21 8.13
CA ILE A 10 -15.45 -11.17 8.56
C ILE A 10 -16.68 -11.79 9.22
N LEU A 11 -17.31 -12.74 8.52
CA LEU A 11 -18.54 -13.38 8.99
C LEU A 11 -18.31 -14.22 10.26
N ARG A 12 -17.12 -14.81 10.43
CA ARG A 12 -16.78 -15.63 11.62
C ARG A 12 -16.26 -14.84 12.82
N ARG A 13 -15.59 -13.69 12.62
CA ARG A 13 -15.04 -12.89 13.72
C ARG A 13 -15.89 -11.66 14.08
N GLY A 14 -16.83 -11.24 13.23
CA GLY A 14 -17.67 -10.07 13.47
C GLY A 14 -16.91 -8.73 13.47
N ASP A 15 -15.71 -8.70 12.88
CA ASP A 15 -14.87 -7.50 12.90
C ASP A 15 -15.26 -6.55 11.78
N TRP A 16 -16.08 -5.56 12.10
CA TRP A 16 -16.57 -4.57 11.14
C TRP A 16 -15.44 -3.75 10.50
N ARG A 17 -14.26 -3.66 11.12
CA ARG A 17 -13.13 -2.83 10.66
C ARG A 17 -12.62 -3.31 9.31
N ILE A 18 -12.42 -4.62 9.16
CA ILE A 18 -11.97 -5.21 7.89
C ILE A 18 -13.09 -5.15 6.83
N GLY A 19 -14.36 -5.19 7.25
CA GLY A 19 -15.49 -4.92 6.36
C GLY A 19 -15.47 -3.50 5.81
N ALA A 20 -15.26 -2.50 6.66
CA ALA A 20 -15.15 -1.10 6.26
C ALA A 20 -13.97 -0.87 5.29
N VAL A 21 -12.81 -1.48 5.57
CA VAL A 21 -11.63 -1.43 4.69
C VAL A 21 -11.94 -1.99 3.30
N LEU A 22 -12.61 -3.15 3.21
CA LEU A 22 -12.98 -3.74 1.93
C LEU A 22 -14.02 -2.92 1.18
N ILE A 23 -15.05 -2.43 1.88
CA ILE A 23 -16.08 -1.59 1.27
C ILE A 23 -15.43 -0.33 0.70
N GLY A 24 -14.51 0.29 1.43
CA GLY A 24 -13.78 1.46 0.94
C GLY A 24 -12.88 1.16 -0.25
N PHE A 25 -12.13 0.05 -0.21
CA PHE A 25 -11.32 -0.41 -1.35
C PHE A 25 -12.18 -0.67 -2.60
N ILE A 26 -13.25 -1.45 -2.46
CA ILE A 26 -14.18 -1.77 -3.55
C ILE A 26 -14.89 -0.49 -4.02
N GLY A 27 -15.32 0.37 -3.12
CA GLY A 27 -15.97 1.65 -3.45
C GLY A 27 -15.04 2.60 -4.21
N GLY A 28 -13.74 2.58 -3.91
CA GLY A 28 -12.73 3.35 -4.64
C GLY A 28 -12.34 2.73 -6.00
N TRP A 29 -12.39 1.40 -6.13
CA TRP A 29 -11.95 0.69 -7.34
C TRP A 29 -13.07 0.37 -8.34
N LEU A 30 -14.22 -0.10 -7.86
CA LEU A 30 -15.30 -0.62 -8.69
C LEU A 30 -15.90 0.40 -9.68
N PRO A 31 -16.02 1.70 -9.35
CA PRO A 31 -16.52 2.70 -10.32
C PRO A 31 -15.71 2.72 -11.62
N TRP A 32 -14.41 2.39 -11.58
CA TRP A 32 -13.54 2.37 -12.76
C TRP A 32 -13.90 1.25 -13.74
N ALA A 33 -14.58 0.19 -13.29
CA ALA A 33 -15.07 -0.87 -14.17
C ALA A 33 -16.08 -0.37 -15.21
N GLN A 34 -16.70 0.80 -14.99
CA GLN A 34 -17.61 1.43 -15.94
C GLN A 34 -16.89 2.27 -17.01
N TYR A 35 -15.60 2.53 -16.84
CA TYR A 35 -14.81 3.45 -17.70
C TYR A 35 -13.67 2.73 -18.43
N LEU A 36 -13.81 1.43 -18.70
CA LEU A 36 -12.78 0.61 -19.40
C LEU A 36 -12.48 1.10 -20.82
N ASN A 37 -13.38 1.87 -21.42
CA ASN A 37 -13.22 2.49 -22.74
C ASN A 37 -12.50 3.85 -22.70
N ARG A 38 -11.97 4.26 -21.54
CA ARG A 38 -11.24 5.51 -21.34
C ARG A 38 -9.82 5.21 -20.88
N THR A 39 -8.87 6.05 -21.30
CA THR A 39 -7.49 5.97 -20.83
C THR A 39 -7.42 6.23 -19.32
N THR A 40 -6.73 5.36 -18.60
CA THR A 40 -6.55 5.44 -17.14
C THR A 40 -5.09 5.62 -16.77
N PHE A 41 -4.82 6.37 -15.70
CA PHE A 41 -3.48 6.64 -15.19
C PHE A 41 -3.34 6.22 -13.72
N THR A 42 -2.12 5.92 -13.28
CA THR A 42 -1.82 5.43 -11.93
C THR A 42 -2.27 6.37 -10.81
N PHE A 43 -2.30 7.68 -11.03
CA PHE A 43 -2.70 8.64 -10.00
C PHE A 43 -4.16 8.46 -9.54
N TYR A 44 -5.00 7.81 -10.34
CA TYR A 44 -6.37 7.46 -9.95
C TYR A 44 -6.45 6.51 -8.75
N CYS A 45 -5.38 5.76 -8.46
CA CYS A 45 -5.30 4.92 -7.28
C CYS A 45 -5.28 5.71 -5.95
N ILE A 46 -5.12 7.05 -5.98
CA ILE A 46 -5.10 7.88 -4.77
C ILE A 46 -6.37 7.72 -3.91
N VAL A 47 -7.52 7.47 -4.54
CA VAL A 47 -8.81 7.27 -3.83
C VAL A 47 -8.86 5.94 -3.07
N ILE A 48 -8.02 4.98 -3.45
CA ILE A 48 -7.92 3.65 -2.84
C ILE A 48 -6.84 3.63 -1.73
N LEU A 49 -5.84 4.51 -1.83
CA LEU A 49 -4.68 4.59 -0.93
C LEU A 49 -5.04 4.55 0.58
N PRO A 50 -5.97 5.37 1.12
CA PRO A 50 -6.25 5.34 2.56
C PRO A 50 -6.77 3.97 3.02
N TRP A 51 -7.53 3.26 2.19
CA TRP A 51 -8.06 1.94 2.51
C TRP A 51 -6.97 0.88 2.52
N ILE A 52 -5.98 0.97 1.62
CA ILE A 52 -4.80 0.11 1.64
C ILE A 52 -3.97 0.34 2.90
N ILE A 53 -3.77 1.60 3.32
CA ILE A 53 -3.07 1.92 4.56
C ILE A 53 -3.78 1.28 5.76
N LEU A 54 -5.11 1.42 5.84
CA LEU A 54 -5.90 0.79 6.91
C LEU A 54 -5.84 -0.74 6.87
N ALA A 55 -5.82 -1.35 5.68
CA ALA A 55 -5.63 -2.80 5.53
C ALA A 55 -4.27 -3.25 6.10
N ILE A 56 -3.20 -2.52 5.78
CA ILE A 56 -1.86 -2.77 6.31
C ILE A 56 -1.86 -2.63 7.84
N CYS A 57 -2.43 -1.54 8.38
CA CYS A 57 -2.54 -1.34 9.82
C CYS A 57 -3.31 -2.47 10.51
N TYR A 58 -4.40 -2.95 9.91
CA TYR A 58 -5.19 -4.06 10.44
C TYR A 58 -4.37 -5.36 10.53
N VAL A 59 -3.66 -5.70 9.46
CA VAL A 59 -2.78 -6.90 9.44
C VAL A 59 -1.62 -6.73 10.41
N ALA A 60 -1.03 -5.54 10.47
CA ALA A 60 0.08 -5.23 11.37
C ALA A 60 -0.34 -5.34 12.85
N ASP A 61 -1.55 -4.91 13.20
CA ASP A 61 -2.11 -5.08 14.56
C ASP A 61 -2.34 -6.56 14.91
N ALA A 62 -2.85 -7.34 13.96
CA ALA A 62 -3.01 -8.78 14.15
C ALA A 62 -1.66 -9.48 14.38
N ILE A 63 -0.62 -9.10 13.64
CA ILE A 63 0.75 -9.61 13.84
C ILE A 63 1.30 -9.17 15.20
N ARG A 64 1.16 -7.88 15.54
CA ARG A 64 1.59 -7.31 16.82
C ARG A 64 1.03 -8.07 18.01
N SER A 65 -0.24 -8.48 17.94
CA SER A 65 -0.90 -9.24 19.02
C SER A 65 -0.31 -10.62 19.29
N ARG A 66 0.46 -11.17 18.35
CA ARG A 66 1.05 -12.52 18.39
C ARG A 66 2.57 -12.52 18.51
N ALA A 67 3.21 -11.36 18.31
CA ALA A 67 4.66 -11.21 18.35
C ALA A 67 5.14 -10.82 19.76
N SER A 68 6.40 -11.13 20.08
CA SER A 68 7.03 -10.57 21.27
C SER A 68 7.21 -9.06 21.11
N THR A 69 7.16 -8.31 22.23
CA THR A 69 7.32 -6.85 22.22
C THR A 69 8.62 -6.41 21.54
N LEU A 70 9.72 -7.15 21.76
CA LEU A 70 11.01 -6.86 21.13
C LEU A 70 10.95 -7.08 19.61
N ALA A 71 10.45 -8.24 19.16
CA ALA A 71 10.35 -8.54 17.74
C ALA A 71 9.50 -7.49 17.01
N TRP A 72 8.33 -7.15 17.56
CA TRP A 72 7.46 -6.10 17.00
C TRP A 72 8.16 -4.75 16.89
N ARG A 73 8.85 -4.30 17.94
CA ARG A 73 9.58 -3.01 17.92
C ARG A 73 10.68 -3.00 16.86
N LEU A 74 11.46 -4.06 16.77
CA LEU A 74 12.53 -4.17 15.77
C LEU A 74 11.97 -4.17 14.36
N THR A 75 10.91 -4.96 14.09
CA THR A 75 10.25 -4.97 12.78
C THR A 75 9.66 -3.60 12.43
N PHE A 76 9.03 -2.92 13.38
CA PHE A 76 8.45 -1.60 13.14
C PHE A 76 9.52 -0.55 12.82
N ILE A 77 10.58 -0.49 13.65
CA ILE A 77 11.70 0.44 13.46
C ILE A 77 12.42 0.15 12.14
N SER A 78 12.71 -1.11 11.83
CA SER A 78 13.39 -1.47 10.57
C SER A 78 12.54 -1.12 9.36
N THR A 79 11.23 -1.36 9.42
CA THR A 79 10.30 -0.98 8.34
C THR A 79 10.30 0.53 8.12
N LEU A 80 10.19 1.33 9.19
CA LEU A 80 10.25 2.79 9.08
C LEU A 80 11.60 3.29 8.55
N ALA A 81 12.70 2.68 8.99
CA ALA A 81 14.04 3.02 8.50
C ALA A 81 14.16 2.76 6.99
N VAL A 82 13.69 1.61 6.51
CA VAL A 82 13.69 1.28 5.07
C VAL A 82 12.83 2.28 4.29
N ILE A 83 11.61 2.59 4.77
CA ILE A 83 10.73 3.59 4.14
C ILE A 83 11.44 4.94 4.05
N ALA A 84 12.08 5.40 5.13
CA ALA A 84 12.78 6.67 5.16
C ALA A 84 13.97 6.68 4.18
N LEU A 85 14.77 5.59 4.14
CA LEU A 85 15.92 5.48 3.23
C LEU A 85 15.49 5.48 1.77
N VAL A 86 14.47 4.69 1.42
CA VAL A 86 13.90 4.69 0.06
C VAL A 86 13.32 6.06 -0.27
N SER A 87 12.60 6.70 0.66
CA SER A 87 12.05 8.03 0.43
C SER A 87 13.14 9.08 0.21
N ALA A 88 14.23 9.02 0.97
CA ALA A 88 15.39 9.90 0.79
C ALA A 88 16.07 9.68 -0.56
N PHE A 89 16.18 8.42 -1.00
CA PHE A 89 16.72 8.08 -2.32
C PHE A 89 15.85 8.68 -3.45
N PHE A 90 14.53 8.48 -3.43
CA PHE A 90 13.62 8.99 -4.46
C PHE A 90 13.25 10.48 -4.34
N TYR A 91 13.57 11.14 -3.22
CA TYR A 91 13.19 12.53 -2.97
C TYR A 91 13.56 13.51 -4.10
N PRO A 92 14.76 13.46 -4.71
CA PRO A 92 15.12 14.35 -5.82
C PRO A 92 14.20 14.17 -7.04
N ILE A 93 13.78 12.93 -7.34
CA ILE A 93 12.86 12.63 -8.44
C ILE A 93 11.45 13.17 -8.12
N TRP A 94 10.94 12.90 -6.92
CA TRP A 94 9.60 13.36 -6.52
C TRP A 94 9.47 14.89 -6.44
N THR A 95 10.58 15.58 -6.18
CA THR A 95 10.63 17.05 -6.11
C THR A 95 11.14 17.70 -7.40
N ALA A 96 11.28 16.93 -8.49
CA ALA A 96 11.72 17.39 -9.80
C ALA A 96 13.06 18.16 -9.77
N MET A 97 13.99 17.73 -8.90
CA MET A 97 15.35 18.27 -8.89
C MET A 97 16.12 17.83 -10.15
N PRO A 98 16.93 18.71 -10.75
CA PRO A 98 17.79 18.32 -11.86
C PRO A 98 18.88 17.36 -11.36
N VAL A 99 18.93 16.15 -11.95
CA VAL A 99 19.87 15.08 -11.59
C VAL A 99 20.53 14.50 -12.84
N PRO A 100 21.76 13.95 -12.74
CA PRO A 100 22.39 13.23 -13.85
C PRO A 100 21.57 12.02 -14.31
N TYR A 101 21.68 11.65 -15.60
CA TYR A 101 20.94 10.52 -16.16
C TYR A 101 21.22 9.21 -15.44
N ASP A 102 22.48 8.91 -15.11
CA ASP A 102 22.85 7.67 -14.39
C ASP A 102 22.23 7.62 -12.99
N PHE A 103 22.09 8.77 -12.32
CA PHE A 103 21.37 8.86 -11.06
C PHE A 103 19.90 8.52 -11.26
N TRP A 104 19.24 9.16 -12.23
CA TRP A 104 17.84 8.85 -12.55
C TRP A 104 17.64 7.38 -12.91
N LEU A 105 18.51 6.80 -13.75
CA LEU A 105 18.44 5.40 -14.17
C LEU A 105 18.56 4.44 -12.98
N SER A 106 19.37 4.77 -11.96
CA SER A 106 19.48 3.95 -10.73
C SER A 106 18.18 3.86 -9.91
N HIS A 107 17.21 4.73 -10.17
CA HIS A 107 15.87 4.68 -9.54
C HIS A 107 14.88 3.82 -10.33
N MET A 108 15.21 3.45 -11.57
CA MET A 108 14.38 2.63 -12.44
C MET A 108 14.64 1.16 -12.14
N TRP A 109 14.08 0.68 -11.03
CA TRP A 109 14.24 -0.70 -10.58
C TRP A 109 13.55 -1.73 -11.49
N PHE A 110 12.62 -1.28 -12.31
CA PHE A 110 11.92 -2.09 -13.29
C PHE A 110 12.01 -1.42 -14.66
N ASP A 111 12.21 -2.21 -15.71
CA ASP A 111 12.31 -1.72 -17.08
C ASP A 111 11.07 -0.93 -17.52
N SER A 112 9.90 -1.24 -16.96
CA SER A 112 8.62 -0.56 -17.25
C SER A 112 8.50 0.87 -16.70
N TRP A 113 9.49 1.35 -15.93
CA TRP A 113 9.45 2.69 -15.33
C TRP A 113 10.10 3.78 -16.21
N ILE A 114 10.73 3.37 -17.32
CA ILE A 114 11.38 4.24 -18.31
C ILE A 114 10.37 4.68 -19.38
#